data_AF-A0A353H8H8-F1
#
_entry.id   AF-A0A353H8H8-F1
#
_cell.length_a   1.000
_cell.length_b   1.000
_cell.length_c   1.000
_cell.angle_alpha   90.00
_cell.angle_beta   90.00
_cell.angle_gamma   90.00
#
_symmetry.space_group_name_H-M   'P 1'
#
loop_
_entity.id
_entity.type
_entity.pdbx_description
1 polymer ?
#
loop_
_entity_poly.entity_id
_entity_poly.type
_entity_poly.pdbx_seq_one_letter_code
_entity_poly.pdbx_strand_id
1 'polypeptide(L)'
;MPKGGLKTHALGSGFVISEDGLILTNNHVIEKATEIKVKIESGKEYDAKVVGRDPKTDLGLIKVKPDSAFPKPLRLGDSDAIRVGDWVMAVGNPFGLGQTVTTGIISAKGRSNEKGVQ
;
A
#
# COMPACT_ATOMS: atom_id res chain seq x y z
N MET A 1 -9.45 31.73 21.02
CA MET A 1 -8.63 30.51 21.15
C MET A 1 -8.22 30.02 19.77
N PRO A 2 -6.96 29.63 19.51
CA PRO A 2 -6.61 28.93 18.28
C PRO A 2 -7.23 27.51 18.32
N LYS A 3 -8.12 27.22 17.36
CA LYS A 3 -8.62 25.87 17.10
C LYS A 3 -7.53 25.07 16.38
N GLY A 4 -6.54 24.57 17.14
CA GLY A 4 -5.60 23.59 16.61
C GLY A 4 -6.34 22.28 16.37
N GLY A 5 -6.79 22.03 15.14
CA GLY A 5 -7.38 20.75 14.77
C GLY A 5 -6.38 19.62 15.08
N LEU A 6 -6.84 18.58 15.79
CA LEU A 6 -6.04 17.39 16.05
C LEU A 6 -5.55 16.82 14.71
N LYS A 7 -4.24 16.85 14.47
CA LYS A 7 -3.63 16.17 13.33
C LYS A 7 -3.68 14.67 13.61
N THR A 8 -4.44 13.94 12.82
CA THR A 8 -4.48 12.49 12.86
C THR A 8 -3.51 11.93 11.83
N HIS A 9 -2.72 10.95 12.23
CA HIS A 9 -1.79 10.24 11.34
C HIS A 9 -2.39 8.88 10.98
N ALA A 10 -2.56 8.64 9.69
CA ALA A 10 -2.85 7.30 9.16
C ALA A 10 -1.52 6.65 8.77
N LEU A 11 -1.36 5.37 9.11
CA LEU A 11 -0.22 4.55 8.74
C LEU A 11 -0.68 3.48 7.77
N GLY A 12 0.18 3.14 6.82
CA GLY A 12 -0.09 2.12 5.83
C GLY A 12 1.18 1.65 5.15
N SER A 13 1.04 0.82 4.13
CA SER A 13 2.13 0.33 3.30
C SER A 13 1.77 0.42 1.84
N GLY A 14 2.78 0.35 0.99
CA GLY A 14 2.60 0.38 -0.46
C GLY A 14 3.82 -0.17 -1.17
N PHE A 15 3.65 -0.41 -2.46
CA PHE A 15 4.65 -1.03 -3.31
C PHE A 15 4.93 -0.18 -4.53
N VAL A 16 6.20 0.03 -4.86
CA VAL A 16 6.62 0.74 -6.07
C VAL A 16 6.37 -0.16 -7.28
N ILE A 17 5.61 0.32 -8.27
CA ILE A 17 5.23 -0.46 -9.47
C ILE A 17 5.80 0.11 -10.77
N SER A 18 6.51 1.24 -10.72
CA SER A 18 7.12 1.86 -11.90
C SER A 18 8.37 2.67 -11.53
N GLU A 19 9.29 2.82 -12.48
CA GLU A 19 10.54 3.58 -12.30
C GLU A 19 10.31 5.08 -12.13
N ASP A 20 9.21 5.59 -12.68
CA ASP A 20 8.85 6.99 -12.59
C ASP A 20 8.13 7.32 -11.26
N GLY A 21 7.99 6.37 -10.34
CA GLY A 21 7.59 6.60 -8.95
C GLY A 21 6.11 6.36 -8.63
N LEU A 22 5.37 5.58 -9.43
CA LEU A 22 4.04 5.12 -9.02
C LEU A 22 4.13 4.08 -7.90
N ILE A 23 3.26 4.24 -6.90
CA ILE A 23 3.13 3.37 -5.75
C ILE A 23 1.68 2.92 -5.64
N LEU A 24 1.47 1.61 -5.53
CA LEU A 24 0.18 1.02 -5.21
C LEU A 24 0.02 0.89 -3.69
N THR A 25 -1.16 1.23 -3.18
CA THR A 25 -1.52 1.14 -1.75
C THR A 25 -3.02 0.88 -1.61
N ASN A 26 -3.55 0.86 -0.40
CA ASN A 26 -4.99 0.76 -0.16
C ASN A 26 -5.67 2.14 -0.23
N ASN A 27 -6.90 2.17 -0.75
CA ASN A 27 -7.68 3.40 -0.81
C ASN A 27 -7.93 3.97 0.60
N HIS A 28 -8.33 3.14 1.56
CA HIS A 28 -8.64 3.58 2.92
C HIS A 28 -7.44 4.25 3.64
N VAL A 29 -6.20 3.96 3.22
CA VAL A 29 -4.98 4.59 3.75
C VAL A 29 -4.88 6.04 3.29
N ILE A 30 -5.27 6.33 2.04
CA ILE A 30 -5.06 7.64 1.40
C ILE A 30 -6.33 8.49 1.26
N GLU A 31 -7.50 7.94 1.54
CA GLU A 31 -8.80 8.58 1.31
C GLU A 31 -8.92 9.92 2.03
N LYS A 32 -8.53 9.95 3.31
CA LYS A 32 -8.68 11.11 4.22
C LYS A 32 -7.39 11.89 4.44
N ALA A 33 -6.33 11.56 3.69
CA ALA A 33 -5.04 12.18 3.84
C ALA A 33 -5.01 13.57 3.18
N THR A 34 -4.74 14.61 3.98
CA THR A 34 -4.48 15.98 3.47
C THR A 34 -3.06 16.11 2.91
N GLU A 35 -2.12 15.34 3.47
CA GLU A 35 -0.72 15.26 3.08
C GLU A 35 -0.31 13.79 3.12
N ILE A 36 0.46 13.35 2.13
CA ILE A 36 0.95 11.97 2.03
C ILE A 36 2.46 12.01 1.94
N LYS A 37 3.13 11.38 2.91
CA LYS A 37 4.57 11.14 2.90
C LYS A 37 4.87 9.66 2.76
N VAL A 38 5.77 9.34 1.85
CA VAL A 38 6.27 7.99 1.65
C VAL A 38 7.66 7.90 2.26
N LYS A 39 7.80 7.08 3.30
CA LYS A 39 9.08 6.77 3.92
C LYS A 39 9.60 5.43 3.39
N ILE A 40 10.79 5.45 2.80
CA ILE A 40 11.45 4.24 2.32
C ILE A 40 12.30 3.60 3.42
N GLU A 41 12.80 2.38 3.20
CA GLU A 41 13.60 1.62 4.18
C GLU A 41 14.83 2.40 4.69
N SER A 42 15.47 3.18 3.82
CA SER A 42 16.61 4.04 4.20
C SER A 42 16.24 5.18 5.16
N GLY A 43 14.95 5.34 5.49
CA GLY A 43 14.41 6.41 6.32
C GLY A 43 14.10 7.71 5.59
N LYS A 44 14.46 7.81 4.30
CA LYS A 44 14.20 8.99 3.47
C LYS A 44 12.72 9.13 3.15
N GLU A 45 12.23 10.37 3.13
CA GLU A 45 10.82 10.70 2.88
C GLU A 45 10.65 11.39 1.53
N TYR A 46 9.51 11.11 0.88
CA TYR A 46 9.08 11.72 -0.37
C TYR A 46 7.65 12.22 -0.23
N ASP A 47 7.37 13.43 -0.71
CA ASP A 47 6.00 13.91 -0.85
C ASP A 47 5.30 13.15 -1.98
N ALA A 48 4.10 12.68 -1.71
CA ALA A 48 3.29 11.95 -2.67
C ALA A 48 1.99 12.68 -3.01
N LYS A 49 1.54 12.49 -4.25
CA LYS A 49 0.24 12.95 -4.73
C LYS A 49 -0.61 11.77 -5.14
N VAL A 50 -1.91 11.86 -4.90
CA VAL A 50 -2.86 10.86 -5.39
C VAL A 50 -3.00 10.99 -6.91
N VAL A 51 -2.84 9.88 -7.62
CA VAL A 51 -3.08 9.76 -9.06
C VAL A 51 -4.47 9.20 -9.32
N GLY A 52 -4.90 8.22 -8.52
CA GLY A 52 -6.18 7.56 -8.69
C GLY A 52 -6.59 6.79 -7.43
N ARG A 53 -7.90 6.50 -7.34
CA ARG A 53 -8.51 5.74 -6.25
C ARG A 53 -9.64 4.89 -6.82
N ASP A 54 -9.76 3.67 -6.33
CA ASP A 54 -10.92 2.80 -6.54
C ASP A 54 -11.44 2.31 -5.18
N PRO A 55 -12.48 2.98 -4.64
CA PRO A 55 -13.08 2.58 -3.37
C PRO A 55 -13.73 1.19 -3.39
N LYS A 56 -14.12 0.65 -4.56
CA LYS A 56 -14.80 -0.65 -4.64
C LYS A 56 -13.85 -1.82 -4.38
N THR A 57 -12.62 -1.69 -4.84
CA THR A 57 -11.55 -2.70 -4.66
C THR A 57 -10.58 -2.33 -3.55
N ASP A 58 -10.81 -1.21 -2.86
CA ASP A 58 -9.93 -0.61 -1.85
C ASP A 58 -8.49 -0.37 -2.37
N LEU A 59 -8.37 0.05 -3.62
CA LEU A 59 -7.08 0.35 -4.27
C LEU A 59 -6.81 1.85 -4.37
N GLY A 60 -5.58 2.24 -4.06
CA GLY A 60 -5.07 3.60 -4.18
C GLY A 60 -3.79 3.64 -5.01
N LEU A 61 -3.67 4.66 -5.85
CA LEU A 61 -2.46 4.91 -6.64
C LEU A 61 -1.92 6.30 -6.31
N ILE A 62 -0.67 6.35 -5.87
CA ILE A 62 0.03 7.60 -5.56
C ILE A 62 1.31 7.72 -6.38
N LYS A 63 1.80 8.95 -6.52
CA LYS A 63 3.00 9.30 -7.26
C LYS A 63 3.96 10.10 -6.40
N VAL A 64 5.22 9.71 -6.41
CA VAL A 64 6.33 10.52 -5.89
C VAL A 64 7.23 10.98 -7.03
N LYS A 65 8.16 11.90 -6.74
CA LYS A 65 9.28 12.21 -7.62
C LYS A 65 10.49 11.39 -7.17
N PRO A 66 10.83 10.29 -7.85
CA PRO A 66 11.92 9.42 -7.44
C PRO A 66 13.27 10.08 -7.73
N ASP A 67 14.28 9.69 -6.94
CA ASP A 67 15.69 9.97 -7.23
C ASP A 67 16.49 8.67 -7.14
N SER A 68 17.82 8.76 -7.22
CA SER A 68 18.71 7.59 -7.24
C SER A 68 18.61 6.70 -6.01
N ALA A 69 18.09 7.20 -4.88
CA ALA A 69 17.89 6.41 -3.67
C ALA A 69 16.50 5.75 -3.61
N PHE A 70 15.63 5.99 -4.59
CA PHE A 70 14.29 5.45 -4.58
C PHE A 70 14.28 3.94 -4.93
N PRO A 71 13.44 3.12 -4.28
CA PRO A 71 13.39 1.69 -4.53
C PRO A 71 13.04 1.37 -5.98
N LYS A 72 13.64 0.30 -6.50
CA LYS A 72 13.28 -0.24 -7.81
C LYS A 72 11.84 -0.78 -7.77
N PRO A 73 11.10 -0.65 -8.88
CA PRO A 73 9.75 -1.20 -8.96
C PRO A 73 9.77 -2.73 -8.90
N LEU A 74 8.75 -3.29 -8.26
CA LEU A 74 8.49 -4.72 -8.34
C LEU A 74 7.76 -5.06 -9.63
N ARG A 75 7.97 -6.29 -10.11
CA ARG A 75 7.21 -6.85 -11.22
C ARG A 75 5.92 -7.46 -10.66
N LEU A 76 4.79 -7.11 -11.26
CA LEU A 76 3.52 -7.75 -10.94
C LEU A 76 3.52 -9.17 -11.50
N GLY A 77 3.06 -10.12 -10.67
CA GLY A 77 2.84 -11.50 -11.08
C GLY A 77 1.46 -11.71 -11.71
N ASP A 78 1.27 -12.88 -12.31
CA ASP A 78 -0.03 -13.34 -12.79
C ASP A 78 -0.80 -14.04 -11.66
N SER A 79 -1.92 -13.45 -11.23
CA SER A 79 -2.75 -14.00 -10.16
C SER A 79 -3.60 -15.20 -10.59
N ASP A 80 -3.81 -15.42 -11.90
CA ASP A 80 -4.61 -16.56 -12.39
C ASP A 80 -3.80 -17.86 -12.33
N ALA A 81 -2.48 -17.74 -12.51
CA ALA A 81 -1.53 -18.86 -12.48
C ALA A 81 -1.25 -19.41 -11.06
N ILE A 82 -1.54 -18.65 -10.00
CA ILE A 82 -1.27 -19.09 -8.61
C ILE A 82 -2.25 -20.20 -8.17
N ARG A 83 -1.84 -21.03 -7.22
CA ARG A 83 -2.63 -22.16 -6.69
C ARG A 83 -2.75 -22.11 -5.18
N VAL A 84 -3.82 -22.69 -4.66
CA VAL A 84 -3.96 -22.96 -3.23
C VAL A 84 -2.81 -23.86 -2.80
N GLY A 85 -2.13 -23.50 -1.70
CA GLY A 85 -0.94 -24.18 -1.21
C GLY A 85 0.39 -23.60 -1.72
N ASP A 86 0.40 -22.73 -2.73
CA ASP A 86 1.64 -22.04 -3.12
C ASP A 86 2.12 -21.15 -1.98
N TRP A 87 3.44 -21.10 -1.77
CA TRP A 87 4.07 -20.28 -0.74
C TRP A 87 3.95 -18.79 -1.07
N VAL A 88 3.69 -17.99 -0.04
CA VAL A 88 3.62 -16.53 -0.12
C VAL A 88 4.40 -15.88 1.01
N MET A 89 4.86 -14.66 0.74
CA MET A 89 5.47 -13.79 1.71
C MET A 89 4.72 -12.46 1.71
N ALA A 90 4.21 -12.06 2.87
CA ALA A 90 3.59 -10.77 3.10
C ALA A 90 4.63 -9.80 3.68
N VAL A 91 4.71 -8.62 3.09
CA VAL A 91 5.60 -7.53 3.52
C VAL A 91 4.75 -6.30 3.81
N GLY A 92 4.94 -5.66 4.96
CA GLY A 92 4.21 -4.44 5.32
C GLY A 92 4.68 -3.85 6.64
N ASN A 93 4.14 -2.69 7.02
CA ASN A 93 4.44 -2.02 8.29
C ASN A 93 3.13 -1.73 9.05
N PRO A 94 2.51 -2.75 9.68
CA PRO A 94 1.18 -2.65 10.27
C PRO A 94 1.12 -1.73 11.52
N PHE A 95 2.25 -1.47 12.19
CA PHE A 95 2.29 -0.69 13.44
C PHE A 95 3.21 0.53 13.39
N GLY A 96 3.81 0.84 12.24
CA GLY A 96 4.80 1.92 12.12
C GLY A 96 6.17 1.60 12.74
N LEU A 97 6.34 0.41 13.34
CA LEU A 97 7.56 0.00 14.06
C LEU A 97 8.70 -0.48 13.14
N GLY A 98 8.41 -0.73 11.86
CA GLY A 98 9.38 -1.20 10.86
C GLY A 98 8.73 -2.13 9.83
N GLN A 99 9.47 -2.46 8.77
CA GLN A 99 8.99 -3.45 7.80
C GLN A 99 8.94 -4.83 8.48
N THR A 100 7.76 -5.44 8.47
CA THR A 100 7.48 -6.79 8.94
C THR A 100 7.32 -7.71 7.75
N VAL A 101 7.95 -8.88 7.85
CA VAL A 101 7.86 -9.95 6.86
C VAL A 101 7.22 -11.17 7.52
N THR A 102 6.23 -11.76 6.85
CA THR A 102 5.54 -12.98 7.31
C THR A 102 5.41 -13.95 6.15
N THR A 103 5.66 -15.23 6.38
CA THR A 103 5.52 -16.28 5.36
C THR A 103 4.29 -17.15 5.63
N GLY A 104 3.73 -17.72 4.58
CA GLY A 104 2.58 -18.60 4.66
C GLY A 104 2.27 -19.24 3.32
N ILE A 105 1.03 -19.73 3.17
CA ILE A 105 0.54 -20.33 1.93
C ILE A 105 -0.76 -19.67 1.48
N ILE A 106 -1.06 -19.73 0.19
CA ILE A 106 -2.37 -19.34 -0.34
C ILE A 106 -3.41 -20.30 0.22
N SER A 107 -4.32 -19.80 1.06
CA SER A 107 -5.36 -20.61 1.71
C SER A 107 -6.61 -20.83 0.84
N ALA A 108 -6.90 -19.91 -0.09
CA ALA A 108 -8.05 -19.99 -1.01
C ALA A 108 -7.87 -19.00 -2.18
N LYS A 109 -8.60 -19.22 -3.27
CA LYS A 109 -8.74 -18.28 -4.40
C LYS A 109 -10.20 -17.83 -4.53
N GLY A 110 -10.43 -16.65 -5.12
CA GLY A 110 -11.77 -16.19 -5.46
C GLY A 110 -12.69 -15.90 -4.27
N ARG A 111 -12.15 -15.56 -3.09
CA ARG A 111 -12.98 -15.10 -1.97
C ARG A 111 -13.63 -13.76 -2.36
N SER A 112 -14.92 -13.77 -2.64
CA SER A 112 -15.72 -12.54 -2.71
C SER A 112 -16.13 -12.15 -1.28
N ASN A 113 -16.01 -10.86 -0.95
CA ASN A 113 -16.65 -10.30 0.23
C ASN A 113 -18.14 -10.11 -0.05
N GLU A 114 -18.85 -11.16 -0.44
CA GLU A 114 -20.30 -11.15 -0.40
C GLU A 114 -20.69 -11.20 1.07
N LYS A 115 -20.99 -10.02 1.63
CA LYS A 115 -21.84 -9.96 2.81
C LYS A 115 -23.13 -10.64 2.42
N GLY A 116 -23.27 -11.91 2.78
CA GLY A 116 -24.52 -12.62 2.75
C GLY A 116 -25.55 -11.76 3.48
N VAL A 117 -26.57 -11.34 2.74
CA VAL A 117 -27.82 -10.89 3.34
C VAL A 117 -28.35 -12.09 4.12
N GLN A 118 -28.35 -11.97 5.45
CA GLN A 118 -29.33 -12.61 6.31
C GLN A 118 -30.06 -11.50 7.03
#